data_AF-A0A409XCY6-F1
#
_entry.id   AF-A0A409XCY6-F1
#
_cell.length_a   1.000
_cell.length_b   1.000
_cell.length_c   1.000
_cell.angle_alpha   90.00
_cell.angle_beta   90.00
_cell.angle_gamma   90.00
#
_symmetry.space_group_name_H-M   'P 1'
#
loop_
_entity.id
_entity.type
_entity.pdbx_description
1 polymer ?
#
loop_
_entity_poly.entity_id
_entity_poly.type
_entity_poly.pdbx_seq_one_letter_code
_entity_poly.pdbx_strand_id
1 'polypeptide(L)'
;MAALALRQTQSLLPSIRFSLFSRWSAPAIASASLSPPSTSWSLPSLDSLLDLFPPFLLAVPKSKTSHSRKAMRSANKGLKDKRNITNCAGCGSVKLAHNICPNCYSAVTRAWKAKNKEVGEIPDLS
;
A
#
# COMPACT_ATOMS: atom_id res chain seq x y z
N MET A 1 32.62 -26.87 -21.05
CA MET A 1 32.95 -25.42 -21.05
C MET A 1 31.91 -24.72 -21.91
N ALA A 2 30.87 -24.14 -21.31
CA ALA A 2 29.82 -23.42 -22.04
C ALA A 2 29.66 -22.04 -21.40
N ALA A 3 30.00 -20.99 -22.16
CA ALA A 3 29.95 -19.61 -21.71
C ALA A 3 28.58 -19.02 -22.06
N LEU A 4 27.82 -18.57 -21.06
CA LEU A 4 26.60 -17.80 -21.25
C LEU A 4 26.95 -16.30 -21.22
N ALA A 5 26.80 -15.65 -22.37
CA ALA A 5 27.00 -14.22 -22.52
C ALA A 5 25.87 -13.44 -21.83
N LEU A 6 26.22 -12.58 -20.88
CA LEU A 6 25.29 -11.64 -20.25
C LEU A 6 25.08 -10.43 -21.17
N ARG A 7 23.85 -10.27 -21.67
CA ARG A 7 23.41 -9.04 -22.34
C ARG A 7 23.19 -7.94 -21.30
N GLN A 8 24.02 -6.90 -21.35
CA GLN A 8 23.81 -5.64 -20.62
C GLN A 8 22.65 -4.85 -21.25
N THR A 9 21.61 -4.57 -20.48
CA THR A 9 20.58 -3.61 -20.83
C THR A 9 20.98 -2.22 -20.31
N GLN A 10 21.22 -1.29 -21.24
CA GLN A 10 21.41 0.12 -20.92
C GLN A 10 20.05 0.76 -20.61
N SER A 11 19.88 1.28 -19.40
CA SER A 11 18.70 2.08 -19.02
C SER A 11 19.00 3.57 -19.21
N LEU A 12 18.33 4.21 -20.16
CA LEU A 12 18.31 5.66 -20.30
C LEU A 12 17.18 6.22 -19.42
N LEU A 13 17.54 6.96 -18.38
CA LEU A 13 16.61 7.76 -17.58
C LEU A 13 16.58 9.19 -18.13
N PRO A 14 15.40 9.78 -18.42
CA PRO A 14 15.33 11.20 -18.75
C PRO A 14 15.41 12.06 -17.48
N SER A 15 16.27 13.07 -17.53
CA SER A 15 16.33 14.17 -16.54
C SER A 15 15.13 15.09 -16.71
N ILE A 16 14.19 15.04 -15.77
CA ILE A 16 13.12 16.03 -15.68
C ILE A 16 13.58 17.14 -14.74
N ARG A 17 13.98 18.28 -15.32
CA ARG A 17 14.27 19.52 -14.58
C ARG A 17 12.96 20.26 -14.32
N PHE A 18 12.40 20.11 -13.12
CA PHE A 18 11.30 20.96 -12.68
C PHE A 18 11.86 22.31 -12.20
N SER A 19 11.83 23.29 -13.10
CA SER A 19 11.96 24.71 -12.77
C SER A 19 10.57 25.24 -12.45
N LEU A 20 10.25 25.39 -11.16
CA LEU A 20 9.08 26.14 -10.71
C LEU A 20 9.45 27.04 -9.53
N PHE A 21 10.34 28.01 -9.78
CA PHE A 21 10.41 29.21 -8.95
C PHE A 21 9.23 30.13 -9.32
N SER A 22 8.04 29.79 -8.81
CA SER A 22 6.92 30.72 -8.80
C SER A 22 7.20 31.77 -7.73
N ARG A 23 7.57 32.95 -8.19
CA ARG A 23 7.83 34.16 -7.40
C ARG A 23 6.48 34.70 -6.91
N TRP A 24 6.08 34.34 -5.69
CA TRP A 24 4.94 34.98 -5.05
C TRP A 24 5.32 36.40 -4.61
N SER A 25 4.70 37.41 -5.24
CA SER A 25 4.75 38.80 -4.82
C SER A 25 3.93 39.00 -3.54
N ALA A 26 4.55 39.49 -2.48
CA ALA A 26 3.88 39.82 -1.22
C ALA A 26 3.13 41.17 -1.31
N PRO A 27 1.95 41.32 -0.68
CA PRO A 27 1.36 42.63 -0.45
C PRO A 27 1.98 43.28 0.79
N ALA A 28 2.27 44.58 0.69
CA ALA A 28 2.72 45.41 1.80
C ALA A 28 1.55 45.65 2.77
N ILE A 29 1.64 45.07 3.97
CA ILE A 29 0.70 45.32 5.07
C ILE A 29 1.37 46.31 6.02
N ALA A 30 0.69 47.45 6.24
CA ALA A 30 1.14 48.51 7.13
C ALA A 30 1.26 48.01 8.58
N SER A 31 2.42 48.29 9.19
CA SER A 31 2.74 47.89 10.56
C SER A 31 2.07 48.83 11.57
N ALA A 32 1.10 48.33 12.32
CA ALA A 32 0.64 48.95 13.57
C ALA A 32 1.44 48.33 14.73
N SER A 33 2.32 49.11 15.35
CA SER A 33 3.15 48.69 16.48
C SER A 33 2.34 48.70 17.78
N LEU A 34 1.82 47.54 18.17
CA LEU A 34 1.39 47.28 19.56
C LEU A 34 2.53 46.58 20.28
N SER A 35 3.06 47.23 21.32
CA SER A 35 4.09 46.68 22.20
C SER A 35 3.51 45.53 23.03
N PRO A 36 3.98 44.28 22.89
CA PRO A 36 3.52 43.19 23.73
C PRO A 36 4.17 43.26 25.11
N PRO A 37 3.47 42.86 26.19
CA PRO A 37 4.06 42.74 27.51
C PRO A 37 5.15 41.67 27.49
N SER A 38 6.30 42.01 28.05
CA SER A 38 7.46 41.13 28.23
C SER A 38 7.08 39.94 29.11
N THR A 39 6.61 38.86 28.49
CA THR A 39 6.56 37.55 29.13
C THR A 39 8.00 37.05 29.24
N SER A 40 8.51 36.94 30.45
CA SER A 40 9.81 36.33 30.71
C SER A 40 9.67 34.82 30.48
N TRP A 41 10.16 34.33 29.34
CA TRP A 41 10.25 32.90 29.09
C TRP A 41 11.38 32.36 29.96
N SER A 42 11.04 31.70 31.07
CA SER A 42 12.01 30.89 31.82
C SER A 42 12.38 29.71 30.92
N LEU A 43 13.61 29.71 30.40
CA LEU A 43 14.13 28.56 29.64
C LEU A 43 14.11 27.33 30.56
N PRO A 44 13.33 26.28 30.23
CA PRO A 44 13.41 25.03 30.96
C PRO A 44 14.78 24.40 30.76
N SER A 45 15.25 23.65 31.77
CA SER A 45 16.52 22.92 31.71
C SER A 45 16.56 21.99 30.51
N LEU A 46 17.74 21.84 29.90
CA LEU A 46 17.95 21.02 28.70
C LEU A 46 17.49 19.56 28.88
N ASP A 47 17.49 19.06 30.11
CA ASP A 47 16.99 17.72 30.44
C ASP A 47 15.48 17.56 30.17
N SER A 48 14.69 18.63 30.34
CA SER A 48 13.24 18.61 30.06
C SER A 48 12.94 18.59 28.55
N LEU A 49 13.87 19.07 27.73
CA LEU A 49 13.76 19.04 26.27
C LEU A 49 14.08 17.65 25.71
N LEU A 50 15.03 16.93 26.29
CA LEU A 50 15.36 15.56 25.89
C LEU A 50 14.19 14.59 26.11
N ASP A 51 13.42 14.78 27.19
CA ASP A 51 12.26 13.95 27.51
C ASP A 51 11.04 14.25 26.60
N LEU A 52 11.01 15.44 26.00
CA LEU A 52 9.99 15.86 25.04
C LEU A 52 10.27 15.39 23.61
N PHE A 53 11.52 15.03 23.29
CA PHE A 53 11.90 14.51 21.97
C PHE A 53 11.49 13.05 21.84
N PRO A 54 10.54 12.71 20.97
CA PRO A 54 9.99 11.37 21.00
C PRO A 54 10.99 10.37 20.39
N PRO A 55 10.92 9.08 20.77
CA PRO A 55 11.86 8.05 20.35
C PRO A 55 11.95 7.86 18.82
N PHE A 56 11.06 8.46 18.04
CA PHE A 56 11.16 8.46 16.57
C PHE A 56 12.38 9.24 16.05
N LEU A 57 12.89 10.25 16.77
CA LEU A 57 14.12 10.96 16.37
C LEU A 57 15.37 10.08 16.53
N LEU A 58 15.34 9.16 17.50
CA LEU A 58 16.41 8.21 17.77
C LEU A 58 16.25 6.89 16.99
N ALA A 59 15.02 6.51 16.61
CA ALA A 59 14.69 5.27 15.91
C ALA A 59 14.91 5.35 14.38
N VAL A 60 15.96 6.06 13.93
CA VAL A 60 16.32 6.16 12.51
C VAL A 60 17.39 5.11 12.18
N PRO A 61 17.29 4.40 11.04
CA PRO A 61 18.35 3.50 10.60
C PRO A 61 19.69 4.25 10.48
N LYS A 62 20.69 3.83 11.25
CA LYS A 62 22.01 4.48 11.26
C LYS A 62 22.70 4.45 9.89
N SER A 63 22.43 3.44 9.08
CA SER A 63 23.03 3.27 7.75
C SER A 63 22.10 2.57 6.76
N LYS A 64 22.31 2.85 5.48
CA LYS A 64 21.62 2.16 4.38
C LYS A 64 22.05 0.69 4.31
N THR A 65 21.09 -0.21 4.19
CA THR A 65 21.40 -1.65 4.09
C THR A 65 21.96 -2.00 2.71
N SER A 66 22.98 -2.87 2.64
CA SER A 66 23.55 -3.34 1.37
C SER A 66 22.56 -4.17 0.56
N HIS A 67 22.78 -4.25 -0.75
CA HIS A 67 21.96 -5.04 -1.66
C HIS A 67 21.89 -6.51 -1.24
N SER A 68 23.02 -7.12 -0.88
CA SER A 68 23.10 -8.50 -0.39
C SER A 68 22.27 -8.73 0.87
N ARG A 69 22.40 -7.87 1.89
CA ARG A 69 21.61 -7.98 3.14
C ARG A 69 20.11 -7.79 2.90
N LYS A 70 19.72 -6.98 1.90
CA LYS A 70 18.32 -6.83 1.50
C LYS A 70 17.81 -8.12 0.83
N ALA A 71 18.58 -8.67 -0.11
CA ALA A 71 18.23 -9.88 -0.85
C ALA A 71 18.09 -11.11 0.05
N MET A 72 19.02 -11.32 0.99
CA MET A 72 18.95 -12.40 1.98
C MET A 72 17.68 -12.31 2.83
N ARG A 73 17.29 -11.10 3.26
CA ARG A 73 16.06 -10.88 4.02
C ARG A 73 14.78 -11.12 3.20
N SER A 74 14.82 -10.95 1.88
CA SER A 74 13.67 -11.24 1.00
C SER A 74 13.58 -12.69 0.54
N ALA A 75 14.68 -13.45 0.56
CA ALA A 75 14.72 -14.82 0.04
C ALA A 75 13.70 -15.76 0.71
N ASN A 76 13.45 -15.56 2.01
CA ASN A 76 12.53 -16.40 2.78
C ASN A 76 11.05 -16.04 2.61
N LYS A 77 10.72 -15.03 1.79
CA LYS A 77 9.35 -14.49 1.64
C LYS A 77 8.64 -14.98 0.37
N GLY A 78 9.06 -16.11 -0.18
CA GLY A 78 8.45 -16.70 -1.37
C GLY A 78 7.00 -17.18 -1.14
N LEU A 79 6.20 -17.20 -2.22
CA LEU A 79 4.86 -17.78 -2.18
C LEU A 79 4.97 -19.31 -1.99
N LYS A 80 4.23 -19.85 -1.02
CA LYS A 80 4.18 -21.30 -0.79
C LYS A 80 3.23 -21.96 -1.79
N ASP A 81 3.67 -23.07 -2.38
CA ASP A 81 2.84 -23.85 -3.30
C ASP A 81 1.65 -24.50 -2.58
N LYS A 82 0.47 -24.37 -3.19
CA LYS A 82 -0.75 -25.01 -2.69
C LYS A 82 -0.89 -26.40 -3.31
N ARG A 83 -0.76 -27.44 -2.48
CA ARG A 83 -0.93 -28.86 -2.87
C ARG A 83 -2.38 -29.36 -2.76
N ASN A 84 -3.28 -28.52 -2.24
CA ASN A 84 -4.66 -28.88 -1.91
C ASN A 84 -5.65 -28.52 -3.03
N ILE A 85 -5.28 -28.76 -4.29
CA ILE A 85 -6.11 -28.50 -5.46
C ILE A 85 -6.64 -29.84 -5.96
N THR A 86 -7.97 -29.98 -6.06
CA THR A 86 -8.63 -31.20 -6.53
C THR A 86 -9.69 -30.86 -7.58
N ASN A 87 -10.07 -31.84 -8.40
CA ASN A 87 -11.13 -31.65 -9.40
C ASN A 87 -12.51 -31.75 -8.75
N CYS A 88 -13.46 -30.96 -9.25
CA CYS A 88 -14.85 -31.01 -8.82
C CYS A 88 -15.57 -32.23 -9.39
N ALA A 89 -16.28 -32.99 -8.55
CA ALA A 89 -17.07 -34.14 -8.98
C ALA A 89 -18.27 -33.80 -9.88
N GLY A 90 -18.80 -32.56 -9.81
CA GLY A 90 -19.94 -32.14 -10.62
C GLY A 90 -19.56 -31.62 -12.01
N CYS A 91 -18.68 -30.61 -12.06
CA CYS A 91 -18.32 -29.93 -13.31
C CYS A 91 -16.90 -30.20 -13.82
N GLY A 92 -16.10 -30.99 -13.10
CA GLY A 92 -14.71 -31.30 -13.47
C GLY A 92 -13.69 -30.17 -13.27
N SER A 93 -14.12 -28.93 -13.02
CA SER A 93 -13.22 -27.80 -12.83
C SER A 93 -12.33 -27.95 -11.58
N VAL A 94 -11.16 -27.35 -11.61
CA VAL A 94 -10.27 -27.31 -10.43
C VAL A 94 -10.91 -26.51 -9.29
N LYS A 95 -10.81 -27.03 -8.08
CA LYS A 95 -11.28 -26.39 -6.85
C LYS A 95 -10.29 -26.65 -5.71
N LEU A 96 -10.46 -25.93 -4.60
CA LEU A 96 -9.71 -26.24 -3.38
C LEU A 96 -10.29 -27.51 -2.72
N ALA A 97 -9.44 -28.30 -2.08
CA ALA A 97 -9.86 -29.39 -1.21
C ALA A 97 -10.72 -28.83 -0.05
N HIS A 98 -11.74 -29.58 0.36
CA HIS A 98 -12.73 -29.22 1.39
C HIS A 98 -13.57 -27.96 1.15
N ASN A 99 -13.39 -27.28 0.01
CA ASN A 99 -14.24 -26.14 -0.36
C ASN A 99 -15.24 -26.53 -1.45
N ILE A 100 -16.37 -25.80 -1.46
CA ILE A 100 -17.36 -25.90 -2.53
C ILE A 100 -16.77 -25.35 -3.83
N CYS A 101 -17.18 -25.92 -4.96
CA CYS A 101 -16.73 -25.44 -6.26
C CYS A 101 -17.32 -24.04 -6.55
N PRO A 102 -16.51 -23.03 -6.89
CA PRO A 102 -17.01 -21.69 -7.17
C PRO A 102 -17.95 -21.67 -8.39
N ASN A 103 -17.66 -22.48 -9.42
CA ASN A 103 -18.47 -22.55 -10.62
C ASN A 103 -19.86 -23.14 -10.33
N CYS A 104 -19.91 -24.35 -9.74
CA CYS A 104 -21.17 -24.99 -9.36
C CYS A 104 -21.99 -24.12 -8.41
N TYR A 105 -21.35 -23.54 -7.39
CA TYR A 105 -22.03 -22.67 -6.44
C TYR A 105 -22.65 -21.44 -7.14
N SER A 106 -21.91 -20.81 -8.07
CA SER A 106 -22.41 -19.67 -8.82
C SER A 106 -23.61 -20.03 -9.70
N ALA A 107 -23.58 -21.20 -10.37
CA ALA A 107 -24.67 -21.67 -11.22
C ALA A 107 -25.94 -21.93 -10.41
N VAL A 108 -25.82 -22.67 -9.29
CA VAL A 108 -26.95 -22.97 -8.40
C VAL A 108 -27.53 -21.68 -7.81
N THR A 109 -26.67 -20.78 -7.32
CA THR A 109 -27.10 -19.52 -6.73
C THR A 109 -27.86 -18.65 -7.75
N ARG A 110 -27.40 -18.59 -8.99
CA ARG A 110 -28.08 -17.84 -10.07
C ARG A 110 -29.44 -18.45 -10.38
N ALA A 111 -29.53 -19.77 -10.47
CA ALA A 111 -30.80 -20.46 -10.71
C ALA A 111 -31.81 -20.22 -9.58
N TRP A 112 -31.38 -20.25 -8.31
CA TRP A 112 -32.25 -19.94 -7.17
C TRP A 112 -32.72 -18.49 -7.15
N LYS A 113 -31.83 -17.55 -7.48
CA LYS A 113 -32.21 -16.12 -7.58
C LYS A 113 -33.23 -15.87 -8.69
N ALA A 114 -33.08 -16.52 -9.85
CA ALA A 114 -34.03 -16.41 -10.95
C ALA A 114 -35.43 -16.91 -10.53
N LYS A 115 -35.50 -18.11 -9.93
CA LYS A 115 -36.76 -18.66 -9.42
C LYS A 115 -37.41 -17.78 -8.36
N ASN A 116 -36.63 -17.23 -7.44
CA ASN A 116 -37.16 -16.33 -6.41
C ASN A 116 -37.66 -15.00 -6.98
N LYS A 117 -37.07 -14.52 -8.08
CA LYS A 117 -37.55 -13.33 -8.80
C LYS A 117 -38.92 -13.61 -9.44
N GLU A 118 -39.07 -14.74 -10.12
CA GLU A 118 -40.32 -15.16 -10.75
C GLU A 118 -41.46 -15.31 -9.71
N VAL A 119 -41.17 -15.87 -8.53
CA VAL A 119 -42.16 -15.99 -7.44
C VAL A 119 -42.55 -14.63 -6.84
N GLY A 120 -41.63 -13.67 -6.83
CA GLY A 120 -41.89 -12.31 -6.33
C GLY A 120 -42.64 -11.41 -7.33
N GLU A 121 -42.52 -11.68 -8.63
CA GLU A 121 -43.35 -11.09 -9.69
C GLU A 121 -44.69 -11.85 -9.74
N ILE A 122 -45.59 -11.56 -8.78
CA ILE A 122 -47.00 -11.90 -8.98
C ILE A 122 -47.44 -11.10 -10.22
N PRO A 123 -47.88 -11.74 -11.32
CA PRO A 123 -48.42 -10.99 -12.44
C PRO A 123 -49.69 -10.30 -11.95
N ASP A 124 -49.70 -8.97 -11.99
CA ASP A 124 -50.92 -8.19 -11.80
C ASP A 124 -51.93 -8.66 -12.84
N LEU A 125 -52.88 -9.50 -12.42
CA LEU A 125 -54.08 -9.82 -13.18
C LEU A 125 -54.98 -8.58 -13.11
N SER A 126 -54.74 -7.64 -14.01
CA SER A 126 -55.70 -6.61 -14.42
C SER A 126 -56.26 -6.96 -15.79
#